data_AF-A0A0M9YWN2-F1
#
_entry.id   AF-A0A0M9YWN2-F1
#
_cell.length_a   1.000
_cell.length_b   1.000
_cell.length_c   1.000
_cell.angle_alpha   90.00
_cell.angle_beta   90.00
_cell.angle_gamma   90.00
#
_symmetry.space_group_name_H-M   'P 1'
#
loop_
_entity.id
_entity.type
_entity.pdbx_description
1 polymer ?
#
loop_
_entity_poly.entity_id
_entity_poly.type
_entity_poly.pdbx_seq_one_letter_code
_entity_poly.pdbx_strand_id
1 'polypeptide(L)'
;MEKQQEAPEQAERAQEPAPEEAGEQAAVRRSWLTRRVLIASVAGSVVLGGVLMLLPWERTATRAPGPAPGAKALTAVAAGLPAALPDLAVLIDERETRLREHPKDAQSWAVLGSAYVEQGRRTADPEYYPKAEKALRTSLKVGAKGNAEALGGLAALANARRDFRAARTWAEAARKLAPRRWTTYPTLIDAYTGLGDYKAAHGALERLMELRSGPAVMARAAAVYRDRGRREDAAAQLADAAAGAEAPAEQAAYLELAGQLAWERGDREDALRHFQEAVRIDPDQRAAQAGQGRALAALGRTTEALNAYRAALAKQPCPQYALELGELYESLGLGQAARVQYDLLRARVRSAAVGGADEELVLGRFEADHGDPRAAVVRLRAEWARQPGIAVADALGWALHRAGRHEEGLRFAVTATDRAKGGAVRSAPYMYHRGMIERALRRHGPARRHLEEALRINPYFSPTQVRSARAALAALGEPSPQELPVMDAKAE
;
A
#
# COMPACT_ATOMS: atom_id res chain seq x y z
N MET A 1 -12.22 -68.87 -5.86
CA MET A 1 -11.87 -70.08 -6.61
C MET A 1 -10.48 -69.80 -7.15
N GLU A 2 -9.46 -70.10 -6.35
CA GLU A 2 -8.73 -71.39 -6.32
C GLU A 2 -7.64 -71.40 -7.42
N LYS A 3 -6.35 -71.53 -7.05
CA LYS A 3 -5.62 -72.80 -6.82
C LYS A 3 -5.68 -73.68 -8.08
N GLN A 4 -4.59 -74.23 -8.62
CA GLN A 4 -3.34 -74.74 -8.01
C GLN A 4 -2.11 -74.35 -8.90
N GLN A 5 -0.83 -74.72 -8.73
CA GLN A 5 0.01 -75.49 -7.77
C GLN A 5 1.45 -74.84 -7.90
N GLU A 6 2.53 -75.12 -7.16
CA GLU A 6 3.01 -76.28 -6.38
C GLU A 6 4.05 -75.84 -5.30
N ALA A 7 4.70 -76.77 -4.58
CA ALA A 7 5.63 -76.56 -3.45
C ALA A 7 6.79 -77.61 -3.51
N PRO A 8 7.79 -77.71 -2.59
CA PRO A 8 8.06 -77.01 -1.32
C PRO A 8 9.47 -76.31 -1.34
N GLU A 9 10.37 -76.18 -0.34
CA GLU A 9 10.54 -76.66 1.05
C GLU A 9 11.44 -75.68 1.88
N GLN A 10 12.12 -76.12 2.95
CA GLN A 10 12.88 -75.28 3.91
C GLN A 10 14.17 -75.95 4.46
N ALA A 11 15.09 -75.15 5.03
CA ALA A 11 15.82 -75.33 6.32
C ALA A 11 17.26 -74.73 6.33
N GLU A 12 17.95 -74.52 7.45
CA GLU A 12 17.60 -73.74 8.67
C GLU A 12 18.87 -73.37 9.49
N ARG A 13 19.02 -72.10 9.90
CA ARG A 13 19.86 -71.57 11.01
C ARG A 13 21.40 -71.83 10.99
N ALA A 14 22.09 -71.33 12.03
CA ALA A 14 23.55 -71.15 12.12
C ALA A 14 24.06 -71.26 13.57
N GLN A 15 25.38 -71.45 13.78
CA GLN A 15 26.09 -71.30 15.06
C GLN A 15 27.62 -71.14 14.90
N GLU A 16 28.25 -70.52 15.90
CA GLU A 16 29.71 -70.27 16.10
C GLU A 16 30.26 -71.23 17.21
N PRO A 17 31.59 -71.42 17.47
CA PRO A 17 32.53 -70.38 17.93
C PRO A 17 34.05 -70.58 17.59
N ALA A 18 34.95 -69.84 18.26
CA ALA A 18 36.44 -69.88 18.17
C ALA A 18 37.12 -70.79 19.25
N PRO A 19 38.48 -70.86 19.43
CA PRO A 19 39.35 -69.76 19.94
C PRO A 19 40.82 -69.74 19.38
N GLU A 20 41.78 -69.24 20.18
CA GLU A 20 43.12 -68.67 19.84
C GLU A 20 44.34 -69.64 19.88
N GLU A 21 45.49 -69.22 19.31
CA GLU A 21 46.86 -69.46 19.85
C GLU A 21 47.89 -68.44 19.30
N ALA A 22 49.14 -68.40 19.83
CA ALA A 22 49.98 -67.17 19.77
C ALA A 22 51.52 -67.30 19.60
N GLY A 23 52.15 -66.25 19.02
CA GLY A 23 53.58 -65.87 19.16
C GLY A 23 54.65 -66.66 18.37
N GLU A 24 55.95 -66.29 18.36
CA GLU A 24 56.57 -64.94 18.32
C GLU A 24 58.08 -65.03 17.93
N GLN A 25 58.65 -63.98 17.30
CA GLN A 25 60.12 -63.71 17.11
C GLN A 25 60.90 -64.73 16.22
N ALA A 26 62.15 -64.53 15.72
CA ALA A 26 63.20 -63.51 15.83
C ALA A 26 64.18 -63.64 14.60
N ALA A 27 65.14 -62.75 14.26
CA ALA A 27 65.35 -61.32 14.53
C ALA A 27 66.55 -60.71 13.70
N VAL A 28 66.39 -59.47 13.20
CA VAL A 28 67.41 -58.38 13.16
C VAL A 28 68.77 -58.55 12.41
N ARG A 29 68.97 -57.84 11.28
CA ARG A 29 70.10 -56.87 11.04
C ARG A 29 70.08 -56.13 9.68
N ARG A 30 70.71 -54.93 9.66
CA ARG A 30 70.94 -53.97 8.53
C ARG A 30 69.68 -53.23 8.00
N SER A 31 69.70 -51.92 7.67
CA SER A 31 70.68 -50.85 8.01
C SER A 31 70.11 -49.43 7.82
N TRP A 32 69.64 -48.81 8.91
CA TRP A 32 69.92 -47.43 9.39
C TRP A 32 69.95 -46.16 8.49
N LEU A 33 69.74 -46.21 7.16
CA LEU A 33 69.94 -45.04 6.27
C LEU A 33 68.65 -44.33 5.79
N THR A 34 67.48 -44.95 5.87
CA THR A 34 66.22 -44.39 5.30
C THR A 34 65.50 -43.38 6.18
N ARG A 35 65.84 -43.25 7.47
CA ARG A 35 65.05 -42.46 8.46
C ARG A 35 65.23 -40.94 8.42
N ARG A 36 66.11 -40.37 7.58
CA ARG A 36 66.32 -38.91 7.50
C ARG A 36 65.60 -38.18 6.36
N VAL A 37 65.06 -38.88 5.36
CA VAL A 37 64.34 -38.24 4.23
C VAL A 37 62.87 -37.94 4.57
N LEU A 38 62.22 -38.81 5.36
CA LEU A 38 60.77 -38.75 5.64
C LEU A 38 60.32 -37.66 6.61
N ILE A 39 61.24 -36.94 7.27
CA ILE A 39 60.90 -35.84 8.20
C ILE A 39 60.85 -34.48 7.46
N ALA A 40 61.60 -34.33 6.36
CA ALA A 40 61.64 -33.08 5.60
C ALA A 40 60.36 -32.81 4.79
N SER A 41 59.71 -33.86 4.27
CA SER A 41 58.52 -33.76 3.40
C SER A 41 57.22 -33.40 4.13
N VAL A 42 57.10 -33.76 5.42
CA VAL A 42 55.91 -33.44 6.23
C VAL A 42 55.94 -31.96 6.65
N ALA A 43 57.11 -31.43 7.03
CA ALA A 43 57.26 -30.04 7.44
C ALA A 43 56.89 -29.04 6.32
N GLY A 44 57.34 -29.28 5.09
CA GLY A 44 57.02 -28.40 3.95
C GLY A 44 55.53 -28.32 3.64
N SER A 45 54.82 -29.46 3.75
CA SER A 45 53.38 -29.54 3.47
C SER A 45 52.55 -28.75 4.49
N VAL A 46 52.91 -28.78 5.77
CA VAL A 46 52.22 -28.03 6.82
C VAL A 46 52.45 -26.53 6.69
N VAL A 47 53.67 -26.10 6.32
CA VAL A 47 53.96 -24.66 6.10
C VAL A 47 53.21 -24.12 4.89
N LEU A 48 53.16 -24.84 3.76
CA LEU A 48 52.37 -24.40 2.59
C LEU A 48 50.87 -24.30 2.91
N GLY A 49 50.32 -25.28 3.63
CA GLY A 49 48.92 -25.26 4.07
C GLY A 49 48.61 -24.11 5.04
N GLY A 50 49.53 -23.82 5.97
CA GLY A 50 49.39 -22.70 6.90
C GLY A 50 49.46 -21.33 6.22
N VAL A 51 50.36 -21.14 5.26
CA VAL A 51 50.47 -19.88 4.49
C VAL A 51 49.25 -19.65 3.60
N LEU A 52 48.70 -20.70 2.98
CA LEU A 52 47.43 -20.62 2.22
C LEU A 52 46.19 -20.36 3.11
N MET A 53 46.27 -20.58 4.42
CA MET A 53 45.22 -20.23 5.40
C MET A 53 45.41 -18.83 6.02
N LEU A 54 46.55 -18.17 5.81
CA LEU A 54 46.86 -16.83 6.32
C LEU A 54 46.91 -15.74 5.24
N LEU A 55 46.92 -16.13 3.96
CA LEU A 55 46.53 -15.23 2.89
C LEU A 55 45.02 -14.91 3.04
N PRO A 56 44.61 -13.64 3.09
CA PRO A 56 43.21 -13.27 2.97
C PRO A 56 42.77 -13.50 1.52
N TRP A 57 42.53 -14.77 1.16
CA TRP A 57 41.77 -15.10 -0.03
C TRP A 57 40.32 -14.70 0.24
N GLU A 58 40.06 -13.39 0.13
CA GLU A 58 38.73 -12.88 -0.06
C GLU A 58 38.16 -13.56 -1.30
N ARG A 59 37.40 -14.64 -1.05
CA ARG A 59 36.27 -14.96 -1.90
C ARG A 59 35.28 -13.82 -1.72
N THR A 60 35.60 -12.71 -2.39
CA THR A 60 34.60 -11.87 -3.04
C THR A 60 33.79 -12.82 -3.92
N ALA A 61 32.78 -13.43 -3.30
CA ALA A 61 31.65 -13.97 -4.01
C ALA A 61 31.08 -12.76 -4.73
N THR A 62 31.48 -12.58 -5.99
CA THR A 62 31.02 -11.55 -6.90
C THR A 62 29.56 -11.84 -7.18
N ARG A 63 28.73 -11.45 -6.20
CA ARG A 63 27.28 -11.64 -6.13
C ARG A 63 26.75 -11.22 -7.49
N ALA A 64 26.26 -12.21 -8.24
CA ALA A 64 26.00 -12.07 -9.67
C ALA A 64 25.27 -10.75 -9.91
N PRO A 65 25.79 -9.87 -10.80
CA PRO A 65 25.45 -8.46 -10.81
C PRO A 65 23.93 -8.31 -10.84
N GLY A 66 23.40 -7.64 -9.82
CA GLY A 66 21.96 -7.55 -9.60
C GLY A 66 21.26 -7.00 -10.84
N PRO A 67 19.99 -7.40 -11.10
CA PRO A 67 19.29 -7.08 -12.33
C PRO A 67 19.39 -5.59 -12.68
N ALA A 68 19.61 -5.30 -13.97
CA ALA A 68 19.77 -3.95 -14.47
C ALA A 68 18.56 -3.06 -14.09
N PRO A 69 18.74 -1.74 -13.94
CA PRO A 69 17.67 -0.80 -13.56
C PRO A 69 16.35 -1.01 -14.31
N GLY A 70 16.38 -1.04 -15.66
CA GLY A 70 15.20 -1.31 -16.48
C GLY A 70 14.58 -2.69 -16.26
N ALA A 71 15.37 -3.72 -15.96
CA ALA A 71 14.87 -5.07 -15.65
C ALA A 71 14.18 -5.16 -14.27
N LYS A 72 14.66 -4.41 -13.27
CA LYS A 72 13.99 -4.27 -11.97
C LYS A 72 12.63 -3.58 -12.13
N ALA A 73 12.62 -2.41 -12.78
CA ALA A 73 11.39 -1.68 -13.06
C ALA A 73 10.43 -2.50 -13.93
N LEU A 74 10.91 -3.24 -14.93
CA LEU A 74 10.09 -4.15 -15.75
C LEU A 74 9.37 -5.17 -14.88
N THR A 75 10.08 -5.78 -13.93
CA THR A 75 9.53 -6.80 -13.02
C THR A 75 8.45 -6.20 -12.11
N ALA A 76 8.71 -5.02 -11.53
CA ALA A 76 7.73 -4.31 -10.70
C ALA A 76 6.48 -3.87 -11.51
N VAL A 77 6.68 -3.20 -12.65
CA VAL A 77 5.60 -2.70 -13.51
C VAL A 77 4.75 -3.84 -14.08
N ALA A 78 5.34 -4.97 -14.48
CA ALA A 78 4.59 -6.15 -14.93
C ALA A 78 3.77 -6.82 -13.81
N ALA A 79 4.25 -6.72 -12.56
CA ALA A 79 3.55 -7.16 -11.36
C ALA A 79 2.49 -6.16 -10.85
N GLY A 80 2.47 -4.91 -11.36
CA GLY A 80 1.61 -3.84 -10.83
C GLY A 80 2.08 -3.30 -9.47
N LEU A 81 3.40 -3.31 -9.25
CA LEU A 81 4.08 -2.91 -8.02
C LEU A 81 4.89 -1.62 -8.20
N PRO A 82 5.17 -0.87 -7.12
CA PRO A 82 5.96 0.36 -7.20
C PRO A 82 7.38 0.13 -7.73
N ALA A 83 7.81 0.98 -8.66
CA ALA A 83 9.17 1.03 -9.15
C ALA A 83 9.90 2.27 -8.62
N ALA A 84 11.22 2.19 -8.44
CA ALA A 84 12.03 3.36 -8.11
C ALA A 84 12.12 4.31 -9.33
N LEU A 85 12.01 5.62 -9.11
CA LEU A 85 11.99 6.60 -10.21
C LEU A 85 13.20 6.51 -11.18
N PRO A 86 14.46 6.30 -10.73
CA PRO A 86 15.59 6.12 -11.65
C PRO A 86 15.48 4.85 -12.50
N ASP A 87 15.13 3.72 -11.89
CA ASP A 87 14.95 2.43 -12.59
C ASP A 87 13.80 2.52 -13.60
N LEU A 88 12.73 3.24 -13.26
CA LEU A 88 11.56 3.46 -14.10
C LEU A 88 11.85 4.36 -15.30
N ALA A 89 12.68 5.39 -15.13
CA ALA A 89 13.15 6.24 -16.23
C ALA A 89 13.98 5.43 -17.26
N VAL A 90 14.84 4.52 -16.79
CA VAL A 90 15.59 3.60 -17.67
C VAL A 90 14.66 2.66 -18.43
N LEU A 91 13.66 2.08 -17.76
CA LEU A 91 12.65 1.24 -18.44
C LEU A 91 11.91 2.00 -19.54
N ILE A 92 11.53 3.25 -19.30
CA ILE A 92 10.81 4.09 -20.26
C ILE A 92 11.67 4.31 -21.51
N ASP A 93 12.94 4.74 -21.36
CA ASP A 93 13.85 4.95 -22.49
C ASP A 93 14.15 3.65 -23.27
N GLU A 94 14.36 2.52 -22.57
CA GLU A 94 14.50 1.20 -23.20
C GLU A 94 13.27 0.85 -24.07
N ARG A 95 12.05 1.07 -23.55
CA ARG A 95 10.82 0.73 -24.28
C ARG A 95 10.57 1.71 -25.43
N GLU A 96 10.77 3.00 -25.24
CA GLU A 96 10.66 4.01 -26.31
C GLU A 96 11.67 3.74 -27.43
N THR A 97 12.89 3.34 -27.10
CA THR A 97 13.91 2.91 -28.07
C THR A 97 13.49 1.65 -28.81
N ARG A 98 13.10 0.58 -28.10
CA ARG A 98 12.64 -0.67 -28.75
C ARG A 98 11.43 -0.44 -29.65
N LEU A 99 10.52 0.47 -29.29
CA LEU A 99 9.30 0.73 -30.07
C LEU A 99 9.53 1.63 -31.29
N ARG A 100 10.66 2.34 -31.39
CA ARG A 100 11.13 2.96 -32.65
C ARG A 100 11.54 1.90 -33.67
N GLU A 101 12.24 0.85 -33.22
CA GLU A 101 12.72 -0.25 -34.07
C GLU A 101 11.63 -1.31 -34.35
N HIS A 102 10.73 -1.53 -33.38
CA HIS A 102 9.71 -2.57 -33.41
C HIS A 102 8.31 -2.01 -33.08
N PRO A 103 7.75 -1.08 -33.89
CA PRO A 103 6.49 -0.39 -33.59
C PRO A 103 5.25 -1.30 -33.53
N LYS A 104 5.36 -2.57 -33.92
CA LYS A 104 4.30 -3.60 -33.82
C LYS A 104 4.40 -4.46 -32.54
N ASP A 105 5.39 -4.23 -31.67
CA ASP A 105 5.54 -4.96 -30.40
C ASP A 105 4.46 -4.57 -29.39
N ALA A 106 3.37 -5.35 -29.35
CA ALA A 106 2.26 -5.15 -28.43
C ALA A 106 2.68 -5.27 -26.95
N GLN A 107 3.68 -6.09 -26.61
CA GLN A 107 4.12 -6.27 -25.23
C GLN A 107 4.88 -5.03 -24.75
N SER A 108 5.85 -4.53 -25.51
CA SER A 108 6.56 -3.30 -25.13
C SER A 108 5.63 -2.07 -25.09
N TRP A 109 4.61 -1.99 -25.96
CA TRP A 109 3.57 -0.95 -25.84
C TRP A 109 2.75 -1.04 -24.55
N ALA A 110 2.47 -2.26 -24.06
CA ALA A 110 1.76 -2.45 -22.79
C ALA A 110 2.66 -2.09 -21.58
N VAL A 111 3.93 -2.53 -21.60
CA VAL A 111 4.93 -2.20 -20.58
C VAL A 111 5.16 -0.70 -20.49
N LEU A 112 5.42 -0.02 -21.62
CA LEU A 112 5.59 1.44 -21.66
C LEU A 112 4.36 2.16 -21.12
N GLY A 113 3.18 1.68 -21.51
CA GLY A 113 1.90 2.15 -21.00
C GLY A 113 1.81 2.12 -19.47
N SER A 114 2.03 0.95 -18.87
CA SER A 114 2.01 0.78 -17.41
C SER A 114 3.16 1.52 -16.71
N ALA A 115 4.33 1.65 -17.34
CA ALA A 115 5.45 2.42 -16.81
C ALA A 115 5.12 3.92 -16.72
N TYR A 116 4.46 4.48 -17.73
CA TYR A 116 3.93 5.85 -17.65
C TYR A 116 2.83 6.00 -16.57
N VAL A 117 1.97 4.99 -16.33
CA VAL A 117 0.99 5.05 -15.22
C VAL A 117 1.70 5.18 -13.87
N GLU A 118 2.71 4.35 -13.62
CA GLU A 118 3.46 4.39 -12.37
C GLU A 118 4.28 5.69 -12.23
N GLN A 119 4.89 6.16 -13.31
CA GLN A 119 5.61 7.43 -13.35
C GLN A 119 4.69 8.61 -12.99
N GLY A 120 3.48 8.65 -13.56
CA GLY A 120 2.46 9.65 -13.23
C GLY A 120 1.98 9.56 -11.77
N ARG A 121 1.82 8.35 -11.21
CA ARG A 121 1.48 8.15 -9.80
C ARG A 121 2.58 8.64 -8.85
N ARG A 122 3.84 8.20 -9.09
CA ARG A 122 5.03 8.57 -8.29
C ARG A 122 5.28 10.08 -8.27
N THR A 123 5.05 10.76 -9.39
CA THR A 123 5.36 12.20 -9.57
C THR A 123 4.17 13.14 -9.40
N ALA A 124 2.93 12.64 -9.48
CA ALA A 124 1.71 13.45 -9.65
C ALA A 124 1.76 14.42 -10.86
N ASP A 125 2.52 14.08 -11.90
CA ASP A 125 2.55 14.81 -13.17
C ASP A 125 1.44 14.29 -14.11
N PRO A 126 0.46 15.14 -14.49
CA PRO A 126 -0.67 14.75 -15.34
C PRO A 126 -0.27 14.43 -16.79
N GLU A 127 0.91 14.83 -17.29
CA GLU A 127 1.32 14.55 -18.67
C GLU A 127 1.48 13.05 -18.95
N TYR A 128 1.82 12.24 -17.94
CA TYR A 128 2.08 10.82 -18.14
C TYR A 128 0.79 10.02 -18.38
N TYR A 129 -0.37 10.47 -17.92
CA TYR A 129 -1.63 9.72 -18.11
C TYR A 129 -2.12 9.70 -19.58
N PRO A 130 -2.06 10.81 -20.35
CA PRO A 130 -2.23 10.76 -21.82
C PRO A 130 -1.17 9.91 -22.54
N LYS A 131 0.11 9.96 -22.10
CA LYS A 131 1.20 9.15 -22.67
C LYS A 131 0.94 7.65 -22.45
N ALA A 132 0.55 7.26 -21.23
CA ALA A 132 0.10 5.93 -20.85
C ALA A 132 -1.07 5.45 -21.72
N GLU A 133 -2.14 6.25 -21.83
CA GLU A 133 -3.32 5.90 -22.61
C GLU A 133 -2.99 5.63 -24.09
N LYS A 134 -2.16 6.49 -24.70
CA LYS A 134 -1.71 6.33 -26.08
C LYS A 134 -0.96 5.01 -26.27
N ALA A 135 -0.01 4.69 -25.38
CA ALA A 135 0.76 3.45 -25.45
C ALA A 135 -0.13 2.21 -25.25
N LEU A 136 -0.98 2.18 -24.23
CA LEU A 136 -1.88 1.07 -23.91
C LEU A 136 -2.91 0.81 -25.03
N ARG A 137 -3.53 1.87 -25.58
CA ARG A 137 -4.43 1.75 -26.74
C ARG A 137 -3.69 1.31 -28.01
N THR A 138 -2.43 1.70 -28.18
CA THR A 138 -1.61 1.25 -29.31
C THR A 138 -1.26 -0.24 -29.18
N SER A 139 -0.94 -0.73 -27.97
CA SER A 139 -0.77 -2.16 -27.69
C SER A 139 -1.99 -2.98 -28.14
N LEU A 140 -3.20 -2.56 -27.79
CA LEU A 140 -4.45 -3.22 -28.20
C LEU A 140 -4.72 -3.13 -29.70
N LYS A 141 -4.16 -2.13 -30.41
CA LYS A 141 -4.30 -1.96 -31.86
C LYS A 141 -3.31 -2.83 -32.65
N VAL A 142 -2.08 -3.01 -32.18
CA VAL A 142 -1.05 -3.80 -32.88
C VAL A 142 -1.03 -5.28 -32.45
N GLY A 143 -1.50 -5.59 -31.25
CA GLY A 143 -1.65 -6.96 -30.76
C GLY A 143 -2.87 -7.66 -31.37
N ALA A 144 -2.66 -8.85 -31.95
CA ALA A 144 -3.73 -9.65 -32.54
C ALA A 144 -4.69 -10.21 -31.46
N LYS A 145 -5.79 -9.49 -31.23
CA LYS A 145 -6.92 -9.85 -30.34
C LYS A 145 -6.54 -10.15 -28.88
N GLY A 146 -6.63 -9.13 -28.03
CA GLY A 146 -6.81 -9.32 -26.58
C GLY A 146 -5.52 -9.39 -25.76
N ASN A 147 -4.76 -8.29 -25.75
CA ASN A 147 -3.66 -8.15 -24.81
C ASN A 147 -4.19 -7.87 -23.38
N ALA A 148 -4.25 -8.91 -22.55
CA ALA A 148 -4.67 -8.81 -21.14
C ALA A 148 -3.75 -7.90 -20.29
N GLU A 149 -2.49 -7.71 -20.69
CA GLU A 149 -1.56 -6.80 -20.00
C GLU A 149 -1.95 -5.34 -20.25
N ALA A 150 -2.27 -5.00 -21.51
CA ALA A 150 -2.73 -3.67 -21.87
C ALA A 150 -4.11 -3.33 -21.28
N LEU A 151 -5.01 -4.31 -21.17
CA LEU A 151 -6.28 -4.15 -20.45
C LEU A 151 -6.05 -3.93 -18.95
N GLY A 152 -5.12 -4.67 -18.33
CA GLY A 152 -4.70 -4.44 -16.94
C GLY A 152 -4.09 -3.06 -16.73
N GLY A 153 -3.26 -2.60 -17.67
CA GLY A 153 -2.70 -1.24 -17.68
C GLY A 153 -3.76 -0.14 -17.86
N LEU A 154 -4.78 -0.35 -18.70
CA LEU A 154 -5.91 0.58 -18.82
C LEU A 154 -6.75 0.63 -17.54
N ALA A 155 -6.89 -0.50 -16.84
CA ALA A 155 -7.52 -0.52 -15.52
C ALA A 155 -6.69 0.22 -14.46
N ALA A 156 -5.37 0.01 -14.44
CA ALA A 156 -4.45 0.72 -13.54
C ALA A 156 -4.45 2.24 -13.81
N LEU A 157 -4.43 2.66 -15.07
CA LEU A 157 -4.57 4.06 -15.50
C LEU A 157 -5.90 4.65 -15.05
N ALA A 158 -7.02 3.94 -15.28
CA ALA A 158 -8.34 4.41 -14.90
C ALA A 158 -8.49 4.52 -13.37
N ASN A 159 -7.93 3.60 -12.58
CA ASN A 159 -7.84 3.73 -11.13
C ASN A 159 -6.96 4.92 -10.70
N ALA A 160 -5.81 5.13 -11.34
CA ALA A 160 -4.91 6.25 -11.07
C ALA A 160 -5.53 7.62 -11.43
N ARG A 161 -6.45 7.64 -12.40
CA ARG A 161 -7.30 8.78 -12.76
C ARG A 161 -8.59 8.91 -11.94
N ARG A 162 -8.90 7.95 -11.05
CA ARG A 162 -10.18 7.84 -10.35
C ARG A 162 -11.39 7.83 -11.29
N ASP A 163 -11.31 7.09 -12.40
CA ASP A 163 -12.47 6.59 -13.14
C ASP A 163 -12.65 5.09 -12.83
N PHE A 164 -13.25 4.81 -11.68
CA PHE A 164 -13.47 3.44 -11.23
C PHE A 164 -14.48 2.69 -12.14
N ARG A 165 -15.30 3.37 -12.94
CA ARG A 165 -16.22 2.75 -13.91
C ARG A 165 -15.45 2.19 -15.11
N ALA A 166 -14.56 2.98 -15.69
CA ALA A 166 -13.66 2.50 -16.73
C ALA A 166 -12.70 1.44 -16.18
N ALA A 167 -12.16 1.64 -14.97
CA ALA A 167 -11.24 0.68 -14.35
C ALA A 167 -11.86 -0.71 -14.18
N ARG A 168 -13.07 -0.78 -13.60
CA ARG A 168 -13.84 -2.03 -13.51
C ARG A 168 -14.06 -2.66 -14.89
N THR A 169 -14.41 -1.85 -15.89
CA THR A 169 -14.68 -2.34 -17.26
C THR A 169 -13.44 -2.96 -17.91
N TRP A 170 -12.29 -2.30 -17.82
CA TRP A 170 -11.03 -2.82 -18.35
C TRP A 170 -10.49 -4.02 -17.57
N ALA A 171 -10.62 -4.01 -16.24
CA ALA A 171 -10.17 -5.11 -15.39
C ALA A 171 -11.05 -6.36 -15.55
N GLU A 172 -12.36 -6.21 -15.74
CA GLU A 172 -13.25 -7.33 -16.12
C GLU A 172 -12.90 -7.92 -17.48
N ALA A 173 -12.58 -7.07 -18.47
CA ALA A 173 -12.11 -7.55 -19.77
C ALA A 173 -10.77 -8.31 -19.65
N ALA A 174 -9.82 -7.81 -18.84
CA ALA A 174 -8.57 -8.50 -18.54
C ALA A 174 -8.82 -9.84 -17.80
N ARG A 175 -9.75 -9.86 -16.83
CA ARG A 175 -10.12 -11.07 -16.08
C ARG A 175 -10.75 -12.12 -16.98
N LYS A 176 -11.61 -11.72 -17.92
CA LYS A 176 -12.23 -12.61 -18.90
C LYS A 176 -11.22 -13.26 -19.85
N LEU A 177 -10.16 -12.54 -20.24
CA LEU A 177 -9.09 -13.10 -21.07
C LEU A 177 -8.10 -13.97 -20.29
N ALA A 178 -7.81 -13.61 -19.04
CA ALA A 178 -6.84 -14.34 -18.20
C ALA A 178 -7.34 -14.57 -16.75
N PRO A 179 -8.29 -15.51 -16.51
CA PRO A 179 -8.90 -15.75 -15.19
C PRO A 179 -7.97 -16.30 -14.09
N ARG A 180 -6.67 -16.50 -14.40
CA ARG A 180 -5.62 -16.89 -13.45
C ARG A 180 -4.50 -15.84 -13.33
N ARG A 181 -4.61 -14.70 -14.03
CA ARG A 181 -3.64 -13.59 -13.91
C ARG A 181 -3.90 -12.83 -12.62
N TRP A 182 -3.13 -13.14 -11.58
CA TRP A 182 -3.27 -12.52 -10.25
C TRP A 182 -3.19 -10.98 -10.30
N THR A 183 -2.37 -10.39 -11.17
CA THR A 183 -2.18 -8.93 -11.28
C THR A 183 -3.43 -8.16 -11.77
N THR A 184 -4.44 -8.85 -12.30
CA THR A 184 -5.74 -8.24 -12.62
C THR A 184 -6.58 -7.95 -11.37
N TYR A 185 -6.42 -8.73 -10.30
CA TYR A 185 -7.29 -8.65 -9.13
C TYR A 185 -7.04 -7.41 -8.26
N PRO A 186 -5.80 -6.94 -8.04
CA PRO A 186 -5.54 -5.63 -7.42
C PRO A 186 -6.27 -4.46 -8.09
N THR A 187 -6.36 -4.41 -9.43
CA THR A 187 -7.07 -3.32 -10.12
C THR A 187 -8.60 -3.46 -10.04
N LEU A 188 -9.12 -4.69 -9.92
CA LEU A 188 -10.53 -4.92 -9.56
C LEU A 188 -10.84 -4.47 -8.12
N ILE A 189 -10.00 -4.81 -7.14
CA ILE A 189 -10.17 -4.41 -5.74
C ILE A 189 -10.25 -2.87 -5.64
N ASP A 190 -9.28 -2.17 -6.22
CA ASP A 190 -9.23 -0.70 -6.23
C ASP A 190 -10.50 -0.10 -6.88
N ALA A 191 -10.94 -0.65 -8.01
CA ALA A 191 -12.12 -0.18 -8.74
C ALA A 191 -13.44 -0.45 -7.98
N TYR A 192 -13.58 -1.63 -7.37
CA TYR A 192 -14.77 -1.97 -6.60
C TYR A 192 -14.88 -1.17 -5.30
N THR A 193 -13.77 -0.99 -4.56
CA THR A 193 -13.73 -0.11 -3.38
C THR A 193 -14.08 1.34 -3.76
N GLY A 194 -13.55 1.84 -4.88
CA GLY A 194 -13.87 3.18 -5.39
C GLY A 194 -15.33 3.38 -5.81
N LEU A 195 -15.99 2.32 -6.31
CA LEU A 195 -17.42 2.31 -6.65
C LEU A 195 -18.35 2.04 -5.46
N GLY A 196 -17.82 1.71 -4.28
CA GLY A 196 -18.62 1.32 -3.11
C GLY A 196 -19.07 -0.14 -3.08
N ASP A 197 -18.56 -1.00 -3.97
CA ASP A 197 -18.87 -2.43 -4.02
C ASP A 197 -17.89 -3.25 -3.16
N TYR A 198 -17.93 -3.03 -1.85
CA TYR A 198 -17.07 -3.73 -0.87
C TYR A 198 -17.31 -5.25 -0.80
N LYS A 199 -18.40 -5.74 -1.43
CA LYS A 199 -18.66 -7.18 -1.59
C LYS A 199 -17.83 -7.74 -2.75
N ALA A 200 -17.88 -7.11 -3.93
CA ALA A 200 -17.05 -7.52 -5.05
C ALA A 200 -15.54 -7.28 -4.82
N ALA A 201 -15.17 -6.21 -4.11
CA ALA A 201 -13.79 -5.98 -3.66
C ALA A 201 -13.27 -7.13 -2.79
N HIS A 202 -14.10 -7.66 -1.89
CA HIS A 202 -13.72 -8.82 -1.07
C HIS A 202 -13.61 -10.11 -1.90
N GLY A 203 -14.58 -10.42 -2.76
CA GLY A 203 -14.50 -11.59 -3.64
C GLY A 203 -13.31 -11.54 -4.61
N ALA A 204 -12.90 -10.35 -5.03
CA ALA A 204 -11.67 -10.14 -5.80
C ALA A 204 -10.40 -10.38 -4.96
N LEU A 205 -10.41 -10.07 -3.66
CA LEU A 205 -9.33 -10.41 -2.73
C LEU A 205 -9.27 -11.92 -2.42
N GLU A 206 -10.39 -12.56 -2.13
CA GLU A 206 -10.45 -14.02 -1.89
C GLU A 206 -9.83 -14.76 -3.09
N ARG A 207 -10.23 -14.39 -4.31
CA ARG A 207 -9.67 -14.96 -5.54
C ARG A 207 -8.21 -14.56 -5.81
N LEU A 208 -7.73 -13.41 -5.31
CA LEU A 208 -6.31 -13.05 -5.36
C LEU A 208 -5.49 -13.98 -4.45
N MET A 209 -5.96 -14.23 -3.22
CA MET A 209 -5.30 -15.10 -2.24
C MET A 209 -5.27 -16.57 -2.69
N GLU A 210 -6.30 -17.05 -3.41
CA GLU A 210 -6.30 -18.35 -4.09
C GLU A 210 -5.26 -18.47 -5.22
N LEU A 211 -4.88 -17.36 -5.85
CA LEU A 211 -4.01 -17.34 -7.03
C LEU A 211 -2.54 -17.06 -6.70
N ARG A 212 -2.24 -16.36 -5.60
CA ARG A 212 -0.87 -16.02 -5.17
C ARG A 212 -0.81 -15.71 -3.68
N SER A 213 0.34 -16.00 -3.06
CA SER A 213 0.77 -15.51 -1.74
C SER A 213 1.96 -14.55 -1.87
N GLY A 214 2.28 -13.84 -0.78
CA GLY A 214 3.43 -12.94 -0.67
C GLY A 214 3.07 -11.45 -0.48
N PRO A 215 4.08 -10.56 -0.44
CA PRO A 215 3.94 -9.16 0.01
C PRO A 215 2.86 -8.37 -0.72
N ALA A 216 2.87 -8.45 -2.05
CA ALA A 216 1.88 -7.84 -2.94
C ALA A 216 0.42 -8.22 -2.61
N VAL A 217 0.19 -9.43 -2.10
CA VAL A 217 -1.16 -9.90 -1.73
C VAL A 217 -1.50 -9.49 -0.31
N MET A 218 -0.54 -9.55 0.62
CA MET A 218 -0.69 -9.09 2.01
C MET A 218 -1.04 -7.59 2.06
N ALA A 219 -0.31 -6.73 1.34
CA ALA A 219 -0.59 -5.30 1.29
C ALA A 219 -1.98 -4.97 0.70
N ARG A 220 -2.47 -5.77 -0.26
CA ARG A 220 -3.82 -5.62 -0.82
C ARG A 220 -4.90 -6.18 0.11
N ALA A 221 -4.60 -7.24 0.86
CA ALA A 221 -5.48 -7.74 1.93
C ALA A 221 -5.67 -6.69 3.02
N ALA A 222 -4.59 -6.02 3.43
CA ALA A 222 -4.61 -4.98 4.44
C ALA A 222 -5.57 -3.81 4.11
N ALA A 223 -5.58 -3.34 2.86
CA ALA A 223 -6.50 -2.29 2.42
C ALA A 223 -7.98 -2.69 2.61
N VAL A 224 -8.34 -3.91 2.20
CA VAL A 224 -9.71 -4.44 2.35
C VAL A 224 -10.06 -4.73 3.82
N TYR A 225 -9.08 -5.14 4.63
CA TYR A 225 -9.25 -5.33 6.07
C TYR A 225 -9.48 -3.99 6.79
N ARG A 226 -8.70 -2.94 6.48
CA ARG A 226 -8.93 -1.57 6.96
C ARG A 226 -10.34 -1.08 6.63
N ASP A 227 -10.78 -1.25 5.39
CA ASP A 227 -12.11 -0.82 4.94
C ASP A 227 -13.24 -1.57 5.65
N ARG A 228 -12.97 -2.81 6.09
CA ARG A 228 -13.85 -3.61 6.96
C ARG A 228 -13.69 -3.35 8.46
N GLY A 229 -12.89 -2.37 8.86
CA GLY A 229 -12.61 -2.03 10.26
C GLY A 229 -11.67 -3.00 10.99
N ARG A 230 -11.17 -4.04 10.31
CA ARG A 230 -10.16 -5.02 10.78
C ARG A 230 -8.76 -4.39 10.78
N ARG A 231 -8.57 -3.39 11.62
CA ARG A 231 -7.35 -2.55 11.67
C ARG A 231 -6.11 -3.33 12.09
N GLU A 232 -6.20 -4.19 13.09
CA GLU A 232 -5.01 -4.90 13.58
C GLU A 232 -4.58 -6.01 12.60
N ASP A 233 -5.54 -6.66 11.94
CA ASP A 233 -5.25 -7.56 10.81
C ASP A 233 -4.58 -6.81 9.64
N ALA A 234 -5.04 -5.59 9.34
CA ALA A 234 -4.41 -4.74 8.32
C ALA A 234 -2.99 -4.31 8.71
N ALA A 235 -2.75 -4.02 9.99
CA ALA A 235 -1.43 -3.66 10.50
C ALA A 235 -0.45 -4.86 10.42
N ALA A 236 -0.90 -6.05 10.82
CA ALA A 236 -0.11 -7.29 10.69
C ALA A 236 0.23 -7.57 9.22
N GLN A 237 -0.75 -7.53 8.32
CA GLN A 237 -0.52 -7.75 6.89
C GLN A 237 0.41 -6.72 6.25
N LEU A 238 0.42 -5.45 6.70
CA LEU A 238 1.38 -4.45 6.22
C LEU A 238 2.78 -4.63 6.81
N ALA A 239 2.90 -5.09 8.05
CA ALA A 239 4.19 -5.45 8.65
C ALA A 239 4.83 -6.65 7.92
N ASP A 240 4.06 -7.72 7.69
CA ASP A 240 4.49 -8.89 6.93
C ASP A 240 4.87 -8.52 5.49
N ALA A 241 4.08 -7.68 4.82
CA ALA A 241 4.39 -7.20 3.47
C ALA A 241 5.68 -6.38 3.44
N ALA A 242 5.87 -5.43 4.36
CA ALA A 242 7.08 -4.62 4.44
C ALA A 242 8.33 -5.44 4.83
N ALA A 243 8.18 -6.52 5.59
CA ALA A 243 9.26 -7.43 5.93
C ALA A 243 9.65 -8.37 4.76
N GLY A 244 8.68 -8.79 3.95
CA GLY A 244 8.89 -9.72 2.83
C GLY A 244 9.15 -9.08 1.45
N ALA A 245 9.03 -7.75 1.32
CA ALA A 245 9.14 -7.05 0.04
C ALA A 245 10.48 -7.29 -0.69
N GLU A 246 10.43 -7.47 -2.02
CA GLU A 246 11.58 -7.83 -2.84
C GLU A 246 12.35 -6.61 -3.36
N ALA A 247 11.72 -5.44 -3.42
CA ALA A 247 12.30 -4.19 -3.92
C ALA A 247 12.22 -3.03 -2.90
N PRO A 248 13.23 -2.12 -2.83
CA PRO A 248 13.19 -0.97 -1.93
C PRO A 248 11.97 -0.05 -2.11
N ALA A 249 11.57 0.25 -3.35
CA ALA A 249 10.39 1.07 -3.64
C ALA A 249 9.08 0.37 -3.23
N GLU A 250 9.01 -0.95 -3.34
CA GLU A 250 7.89 -1.76 -2.85
C GLU A 250 7.82 -1.70 -1.31
N GLN A 251 8.95 -1.92 -0.63
CA GLN A 251 9.07 -1.86 0.83
C GLN A 251 8.69 -0.47 1.37
N ALA A 252 9.19 0.60 0.75
CA ALA A 252 8.87 1.97 1.12
C ALA A 252 7.37 2.30 0.96
N ALA A 253 6.71 1.77 -0.06
CA ALA A 253 5.26 1.93 -0.23
C ALA A 253 4.45 1.16 0.83
N TYR A 254 4.85 -0.06 1.20
CA TYR A 254 4.16 -0.80 2.29
C TYR A 254 4.37 -0.14 3.65
N LEU A 255 5.54 0.46 3.90
CA LEU A 255 5.79 1.27 5.09
C LEU A 255 5.02 2.59 5.10
N GLU A 256 4.81 3.22 3.94
CA GLU A 256 3.94 4.39 3.79
C GLU A 256 2.48 4.06 4.12
N LEU A 257 1.96 2.93 3.60
CA LEU A 257 0.64 2.41 3.97
C LEU A 257 0.53 2.06 5.46
N ALA A 258 1.58 1.49 6.06
CA ALA A 258 1.63 1.21 7.50
C ALA A 258 1.61 2.50 8.34
N GLY A 259 2.36 3.53 7.93
CA GLY A 259 2.34 4.85 8.55
C GLY A 259 0.98 5.55 8.44
N GLN A 260 0.31 5.42 7.29
CA GLN A 260 -1.05 5.92 7.09
C GLN A 260 -2.06 5.19 8.01
N LEU A 261 -1.94 3.87 8.18
CA LEU A 261 -2.80 3.11 9.10
C LEU A 261 -2.57 3.47 10.57
N ALA A 262 -1.30 3.59 11.00
CA ALA A 262 -0.95 4.07 12.34
C ALA A 262 -1.47 5.50 12.59
N TRP A 263 -1.35 6.39 11.60
CA TRP A 263 -1.95 7.72 11.65
C TRP A 263 -3.47 7.66 11.82
N GLU A 264 -4.17 6.79 11.08
CA GLU A 264 -5.61 6.63 11.23
C GLU A 264 -6.03 6.13 12.63
N ARG A 265 -5.17 5.36 13.33
CA ARG A 265 -5.35 4.95 14.74
C ARG A 265 -4.94 6.02 15.77
N GLY A 266 -4.34 7.13 15.34
CA GLY A 266 -3.84 8.19 16.22
C GLY A 266 -2.43 7.97 16.77
N ASP A 267 -1.75 6.89 16.36
CA ASP A 267 -0.41 6.51 16.80
C ASP A 267 0.65 7.35 16.07
N ARG A 268 0.62 8.67 16.26
CA ARG A 268 1.47 9.65 15.55
C ARG A 268 2.97 9.35 15.68
N GLU A 269 3.42 8.77 16.80
CA GLU A 269 4.80 8.33 17.03
C GLU A 269 5.19 7.16 16.10
N ASP A 270 4.36 6.13 16.02
CA ASP A 270 4.57 4.98 15.12
C ASP A 270 4.36 5.35 13.65
N ALA A 271 3.40 6.21 13.35
CA ALA A 271 3.19 6.77 12.03
C ALA A 271 4.47 7.48 11.55
N LEU A 272 5.05 8.35 12.39
CA LEU A 272 6.32 9.01 12.07
C LEU A 272 7.44 7.99 11.85
N ARG A 273 7.59 6.97 12.71
CA ARG A 273 8.59 5.92 12.56
C ARG A 273 8.48 5.19 11.22
N HIS A 274 7.27 4.78 10.83
CA HIS A 274 7.01 4.13 9.54
C HIS A 274 7.27 5.06 8.34
N PHE A 275 6.83 6.32 8.40
CA PHE A 275 7.09 7.30 7.35
C PHE A 275 8.57 7.73 7.25
N GLN A 276 9.33 7.70 8.35
CA GLN A 276 10.78 7.94 8.35
C GLN A 276 11.53 6.79 7.67
N GLU A 277 11.18 5.55 8.02
CA GLU A 277 11.81 4.37 7.42
C GLU A 277 11.48 4.25 5.91
N ALA A 278 10.24 4.53 5.50
CA ALA A 278 9.86 4.59 4.10
C ALA A 278 10.74 5.56 3.28
N VAL A 279 10.97 6.77 3.80
CA VAL A 279 11.79 7.80 3.14
C VAL A 279 13.30 7.52 3.22
N ARG A 280 13.74 6.76 4.23
CA ARG A 280 15.12 6.26 4.33
C ARG A 280 15.43 5.21 3.26
N ILE A 281 14.43 4.42 2.86
CA ILE A 281 14.53 3.35 1.87
C ILE A 281 14.32 3.88 0.44
N ASP A 282 13.32 4.73 0.22
CA ASP A 282 13.07 5.44 -1.04
C ASP A 282 12.88 6.94 -0.76
N PRO A 283 13.92 7.77 -0.96
CA PRO A 283 13.85 9.23 -0.79
C PRO A 283 12.86 9.94 -1.72
N ASP A 284 12.36 9.25 -2.75
CA ASP A 284 11.31 9.70 -3.65
C ASP A 284 9.92 9.15 -3.28
N GLN A 285 9.74 8.48 -2.13
CA GLN A 285 8.41 8.17 -1.57
C GLN A 285 7.79 9.44 -0.96
N ARG A 286 7.44 10.39 -1.84
CA ARG A 286 6.95 11.75 -1.47
C ARG A 286 5.64 11.71 -0.65
N ALA A 287 4.82 10.68 -0.83
CA ALA A 287 3.65 10.41 0.02
C ALA A 287 4.03 10.21 1.50
N ALA A 288 5.11 9.47 1.78
CA ALA A 288 5.61 9.30 3.14
C ALA A 288 6.20 10.60 3.70
N GLN A 289 6.81 11.47 2.88
CA GLN A 289 7.27 12.80 3.31
C GLN A 289 6.10 13.70 3.75
N ALA A 290 4.96 13.66 3.05
CA ALA A 290 3.74 14.33 3.50
C ALA A 290 3.19 13.68 4.80
N GLY A 291 3.25 12.35 4.91
CA GLY A 291 2.92 11.61 6.12
C GLY A 291 3.75 12.01 7.35
N GLN A 292 5.08 12.18 7.18
CA GLN A 292 5.95 12.76 8.20
C GLN A 292 5.45 14.15 8.60
N GLY A 293 5.13 15.01 7.62
CA GLY A 293 4.55 16.33 7.86
C GLY A 293 3.33 16.29 8.78
N ARG A 294 2.39 15.38 8.51
CA ARG A 294 1.17 15.18 9.30
C ARG A 294 1.47 14.69 10.72
N ALA A 295 2.32 13.68 10.87
CA ALA A 295 2.68 13.12 12.17
C ALA A 295 3.49 14.11 13.03
N LEU A 296 4.44 14.83 12.43
CA LEU A 296 5.23 15.89 13.08
C LEU A 296 4.34 17.04 13.58
N ALA A 297 3.31 17.43 12.82
CA ALA A 297 2.35 18.45 13.24
C ALA A 297 1.57 18.00 14.49
N ALA A 298 1.08 16.75 14.52
CA ALA A 298 0.42 16.17 15.69
C ALA A 298 1.35 15.98 16.91
N LEU A 299 2.66 15.88 16.68
CA LEU A 299 3.71 15.87 17.72
C LEU A 299 4.13 17.27 18.19
N GLY A 300 3.56 18.35 17.62
CA GLY A 300 3.96 19.73 17.92
C GLY A 300 5.30 20.16 17.30
N ARG A 301 5.90 19.32 16.44
CA ARG A 301 7.20 19.55 15.76
C ARG A 301 7.00 20.39 14.50
N THR A 302 6.37 21.55 14.66
CA THR A 302 5.80 22.39 13.59
C THR A 302 6.81 22.78 12.49
N THR A 303 8.02 23.18 12.85
CA THR A 303 9.04 23.58 11.86
C THR A 303 9.43 22.42 10.94
N GLU A 304 9.59 21.23 11.50
CA GLU A 304 9.90 20.01 10.74
C GLU A 304 8.70 19.57 9.90
N ALA A 305 7.48 19.68 10.45
CA ALA A 305 6.24 19.37 9.74
C ALA A 305 6.09 20.22 8.46
N LEU A 306 6.27 21.53 8.58
CA LEU A 306 6.22 22.47 7.45
C LEU A 306 7.30 22.16 6.40
N ASN A 307 8.50 21.77 6.82
CA ASN A 307 9.59 21.41 5.91
C ASN A 307 9.31 20.09 5.18
N ALA A 308 8.76 19.08 5.86
CA ALA A 308 8.40 17.80 5.27
C ALA A 308 7.31 17.92 4.19
N TYR A 309 6.22 18.67 4.48
CA TYR A 309 5.20 18.98 3.47
C TYR A 309 5.74 19.77 2.28
N ARG A 310 6.62 20.76 2.51
CA ARG A 310 7.27 21.53 1.43
C ARG A 310 8.15 20.64 0.56
N ALA A 311 8.93 19.72 1.15
CA ALA A 311 9.78 18.78 0.44
C ALA A 311 8.96 17.80 -0.43
N ALA A 312 7.84 17.29 0.09
CA ALA A 312 6.89 16.49 -0.68
C ALA A 312 6.31 17.28 -1.86
N LEU A 313 5.70 18.46 -1.60
CA LEU A 313 5.04 19.28 -2.61
C LEU A 313 5.97 19.86 -3.69
N ALA A 314 7.27 19.96 -3.42
CA ALA A 314 8.29 20.39 -4.38
C ALA A 314 8.65 19.30 -5.42
N LYS A 315 8.24 18.05 -5.22
CA LYS A 315 8.50 16.91 -6.11
C LYS A 315 7.27 16.11 -6.50
N GLN A 316 6.20 16.18 -5.71
CA GLN A 316 4.89 15.61 -6.01
C GLN A 316 3.80 16.67 -5.73
N PRO A 317 3.38 17.47 -6.73
CA PRO A 317 2.46 18.61 -6.56
C PRO A 317 0.99 18.15 -6.38
N CYS A 318 0.72 17.34 -5.36
CA CYS A 318 -0.60 16.78 -5.06
C CYS A 318 -1.57 17.82 -4.45
N PRO A 319 -2.85 17.86 -4.87
CA PRO A 319 -3.89 18.68 -4.23
C PRO A 319 -4.10 18.38 -2.74
N GLN A 320 -4.07 17.11 -2.33
CA GLN A 320 -4.34 16.69 -0.95
C GLN A 320 -3.28 17.21 0.03
N TYR A 321 -1.99 17.17 -0.33
CA TYR A 321 -0.93 17.71 0.53
C TYR A 321 -0.93 19.23 0.58
N ALA A 322 -1.47 19.89 -0.46
CA ALA A 322 -1.70 21.34 -0.44
C ALA A 322 -2.84 21.72 0.51
N LEU A 323 -3.91 20.91 0.59
CA LEU A 323 -4.97 21.08 1.59
C LEU A 323 -4.40 20.96 3.01
N GLU A 324 -3.70 19.85 3.30
CA GLU A 324 -3.15 19.58 4.63
C GLU A 324 -2.13 20.63 5.10
N LEU A 325 -1.26 21.12 4.20
CA LEU A 325 -0.34 22.22 4.50
C LEU A 325 -1.07 23.57 4.68
N GLY A 326 -2.16 23.80 3.94
CA GLY A 326 -3.01 24.98 4.11
C GLY A 326 -3.70 25.01 5.47
N GLU A 327 -4.32 23.89 5.88
CA GLU A 327 -4.94 23.74 7.20
C GLU A 327 -3.93 23.85 8.35
N LEU A 328 -2.71 23.33 8.16
CA LEU A 328 -1.62 23.53 9.10
C LEU A 328 -1.25 25.02 9.21
N TYR A 329 -1.08 25.74 8.11
CA TYR A 329 -0.86 27.20 8.16
C TYR A 329 -2.01 27.95 8.85
N GLU A 330 -3.26 27.59 8.58
CA GLU A 330 -4.44 28.20 9.19
C GLU A 330 -4.49 27.97 10.71
N SER A 331 -4.23 26.74 11.17
CA SER A 331 -4.17 26.40 12.60
C SER A 331 -3.10 27.18 13.38
N LEU A 332 -2.07 27.66 12.68
CA LEU A 332 -0.97 28.49 13.17
C LEU A 332 -1.23 30.00 13.01
N GLY A 333 -2.40 30.41 12.49
CA GLY A 333 -2.77 31.80 12.22
C GLY A 333 -2.13 32.40 10.95
N LEU A 334 -1.40 31.62 10.16
CA LEU A 334 -0.65 32.06 8.98
C LEU A 334 -1.54 32.14 7.72
N GLY A 335 -2.67 32.84 7.82
CA GLY A 335 -3.75 32.81 6.83
C GLY A 335 -3.39 33.24 5.40
N GLN A 336 -2.33 34.04 5.20
CA GLN A 336 -1.80 34.32 3.85
C GLN A 336 -1.09 33.10 3.24
N ALA A 337 -0.32 32.35 4.03
CA ALA A 337 0.34 31.14 3.58
C ALA A 337 -0.66 30.01 3.31
N ALA A 338 -1.74 29.92 4.11
CA ALA A 338 -2.86 29.02 3.87
C ALA A 338 -3.53 29.29 2.50
N ARG A 339 -3.89 30.56 2.22
CA ARG A 339 -4.46 30.98 0.91
C ARG A 339 -3.58 30.57 -0.27
N VAL A 340 -2.27 30.77 -0.20
CA VAL A 340 -1.33 30.34 -1.26
C VAL A 340 -1.42 28.83 -1.52
N GLN A 341 -1.54 27.99 -0.49
CA GLN A 341 -1.71 26.54 -0.71
C GLN A 341 -3.09 26.19 -1.26
N TYR A 342 -4.14 26.89 -0.84
CA TYR A 342 -5.51 26.71 -1.33
C TYR A 342 -5.67 27.10 -2.82
N ASP A 343 -4.99 28.14 -3.28
CA ASP A 343 -4.99 28.50 -4.70
C ASP A 343 -4.09 27.59 -5.55
N LEU A 344 -2.97 27.10 -4.98
CA LEU A 344 -2.17 26.03 -5.59
C LEU A 344 -2.95 24.71 -5.70
N LEU A 345 -3.78 24.35 -4.70
CA LEU A 345 -4.71 23.21 -4.75
C LEU A 345 -5.65 23.35 -5.95
N ARG A 346 -6.37 24.49 -6.05
CA ARG A 346 -7.27 24.76 -7.18
C ARG A 346 -6.55 24.71 -8.54
N ALA A 347 -5.31 25.18 -8.63
CA ALA A 347 -4.50 25.09 -9.84
C ALA A 347 -4.09 23.64 -10.18
N ARG A 348 -3.68 22.85 -9.18
CA ARG A 348 -3.32 21.44 -9.34
C ARG A 348 -4.51 20.59 -9.77
N VAL A 349 -5.71 20.81 -9.21
CA VAL A 349 -6.94 20.12 -9.65
C VAL A 349 -7.26 20.41 -11.12
N ARG A 350 -7.14 21.68 -11.56
CA ARG A 350 -7.30 22.02 -13.00
C ARG A 350 -6.27 21.33 -13.89
N SER A 351 -5.02 21.19 -13.43
CA SER A 351 -3.96 20.49 -14.18
C SER A 351 -4.20 18.97 -14.24
N ALA A 352 -4.59 18.36 -13.12
CA ALA A 352 -4.95 16.94 -13.03
C ALA A 352 -6.07 16.57 -14.01
N ALA A 353 -7.10 17.42 -14.13
CA ALA A 353 -8.20 17.25 -15.06
C ALA A 353 -7.75 17.23 -16.55
N VAL A 354 -6.69 17.96 -16.92
CA VAL A 354 -6.10 17.91 -18.28
C VAL A 354 -5.42 16.55 -18.55
N GLY A 355 -4.80 15.94 -17.53
CA GLY A 355 -4.32 14.56 -17.58
C GLY A 355 -5.44 13.51 -17.58
N GLY A 356 -6.70 13.94 -17.39
CA GLY A 356 -7.88 13.09 -17.25
C GLY A 356 -8.04 12.49 -15.84
N ALA A 357 -7.36 13.03 -14.83
CA ALA A 357 -7.50 12.60 -13.44
C ALA A 357 -8.54 13.44 -12.69
N ASP A 358 -9.44 12.75 -11.97
CA ASP A 358 -10.41 13.35 -11.06
C ASP A 358 -9.77 13.67 -9.70
N GLU A 359 -9.96 14.90 -9.24
CA GLU A 359 -9.61 15.38 -7.90
C GLU A 359 -10.78 16.12 -7.23
N GLU A 360 -12.02 15.92 -7.71
CA GLU A 360 -13.23 16.62 -7.24
C GLU A 360 -13.62 16.23 -5.81
N LEU A 361 -13.20 15.06 -5.33
CA LEU A 361 -13.32 14.69 -3.91
C LEU A 361 -12.45 15.59 -3.00
N VAL A 362 -11.22 15.91 -3.41
CA VAL A 362 -10.32 16.79 -2.64
C VAL A 362 -10.79 18.25 -2.75
N LEU A 363 -11.15 18.69 -3.96
CA LEU A 363 -11.68 20.04 -4.18
C LEU A 363 -13.01 20.25 -3.43
N GLY A 364 -13.90 19.25 -3.42
CA GLY A 364 -15.17 19.29 -2.70
C GLY A 364 -15.01 19.36 -1.19
N ARG A 365 -14.06 18.62 -0.61
CA ARG A 365 -13.70 18.74 0.82
C ARG A 365 -13.17 20.13 1.15
N PHE A 366 -12.24 20.63 0.34
CA PHE A 366 -11.68 21.96 0.50
C PHE A 366 -12.76 23.06 0.41
N GLU A 367 -13.61 23.06 -0.62
CA GLU A 367 -14.69 24.06 -0.75
C GLU A 367 -15.75 23.94 0.36
N ALA A 368 -15.96 22.75 0.94
CA ALA A 368 -16.87 22.56 2.07
C ALA A 368 -16.39 23.22 3.37
N ASP A 369 -15.08 23.15 3.66
CA ASP A 369 -14.52 23.72 4.89
C ASP A 369 -14.00 25.16 4.73
N HIS A 370 -13.44 25.51 3.57
CA HIS A 370 -12.62 26.70 3.34
C HIS A 370 -13.06 27.58 2.16
N GLY A 371 -14.11 27.18 1.43
CA GLY A 371 -14.61 27.86 0.22
C GLY A 371 -16.11 28.08 0.25
N ASP A 372 -16.82 27.72 -0.83
CA ASP A 372 -18.30 27.70 -0.84
C ASP A 372 -18.86 26.27 -0.62
N PRO A 373 -19.52 26.02 0.53
CA PRO A 373 -20.22 24.76 0.77
C PRO A 373 -21.31 24.42 -0.25
N ARG A 374 -21.91 25.40 -0.92
CA ARG A 374 -22.92 25.14 -1.96
C ARG A 374 -22.27 24.59 -3.24
N ALA A 375 -21.17 25.20 -3.69
CA ALA A 375 -20.33 24.64 -4.75
C ALA A 375 -19.80 23.24 -4.40
N ALA A 376 -19.37 23.02 -3.14
CA ALA A 376 -18.97 21.70 -2.66
C ALA A 376 -20.10 20.66 -2.80
N VAL A 377 -21.34 20.99 -2.40
CA VAL A 377 -22.51 20.12 -2.57
C VAL A 377 -22.78 19.80 -4.05
N VAL A 378 -22.62 20.76 -4.96
CA VAL A 378 -22.81 20.51 -6.41
C VAL A 378 -21.76 19.51 -6.93
N ARG A 379 -20.48 19.75 -6.63
CA ARG A 379 -19.36 18.87 -7.02
C ARG A 379 -19.54 17.46 -6.47
N LEU A 380 -19.77 17.35 -5.16
CA LEU A 380 -19.84 16.07 -4.46
C LEU A 380 -21.12 15.27 -4.78
N ARG A 381 -22.19 15.90 -5.29
CA ARG A 381 -23.34 15.18 -5.89
C ARG A 381 -23.02 14.59 -7.25
N ALA A 382 -22.34 15.33 -8.12
CA ALA A 382 -21.90 14.82 -9.42
C ALA A 382 -20.90 13.65 -9.23
N GLU A 383 -19.99 13.81 -8.27
CA GLU A 383 -19.07 12.76 -7.83
C GLU A 383 -19.81 11.53 -7.26
N TRP A 384 -20.76 11.70 -6.34
CA TRP A 384 -21.58 10.59 -5.82
C TRP A 384 -22.37 9.86 -6.91
N ALA A 385 -22.93 10.59 -7.87
CA ALA A 385 -23.63 10.03 -9.02
C ALA A 385 -22.71 9.26 -9.99
N ARG A 386 -21.39 9.47 -9.91
CA ARG A 386 -20.36 8.77 -10.68
C ARG A 386 -19.76 7.59 -9.89
N GLN A 387 -19.33 7.81 -8.66
CA GLN A 387 -18.65 6.83 -7.81
C GLN A 387 -19.11 6.90 -6.34
N PRO A 388 -20.11 6.10 -5.95
CA PRO A 388 -20.76 6.17 -4.64
C PRO A 388 -19.98 5.47 -3.51
N GLY A 389 -18.68 5.75 -3.39
CA GLY A 389 -17.84 5.24 -2.29
C GLY A 389 -18.05 6.00 -0.97
N ILE A 390 -17.79 5.36 0.17
CA ILE A 390 -17.98 5.95 1.51
C ILE A 390 -17.23 7.27 1.75
N ALA A 391 -16.07 7.48 1.13
CA ALA A 391 -15.32 8.73 1.22
C ALA A 391 -16.04 9.91 0.54
N VAL A 392 -16.84 9.63 -0.49
CA VAL A 392 -17.70 10.61 -1.18
C VAL A 392 -18.99 10.82 -0.38
N ALA A 393 -19.57 9.77 0.20
CA ALA A 393 -20.71 9.90 1.12
C ALA A 393 -20.38 10.79 2.32
N ASP A 394 -19.23 10.58 2.96
CA ASP A 394 -18.75 11.42 4.07
C ASP A 394 -18.61 12.90 3.65
N ALA A 395 -17.85 13.15 2.58
CA ALA A 395 -17.60 14.50 2.08
C ALA A 395 -18.92 15.20 1.67
N LEU A 396 -19.82 14.51 0.98
CA LEU A 396 -21.12 15.06 0.59
C LEU A 396 -22.00 15.32 1.82
N GLY A 397 -22.00 14.43 2.81
CA GLY A 397 -22.71 14.61 4.08
C GLY A 397 -22.23 15.85 4.84
N TRP A 398 -20.92 16.03 4.90
CA TRP A 398 -20.28 17.20 5.51
C TRP A 398 -20.59 18.50 4.74
N ALA A 399 -20.41 18.50 3.41
CA ALA A 399 -20.71 19.65 2.56
C ALA A 399 -22.18 20.07 2.66
N LEU A 400 -23.12 19.11 2.70
CA LEU A 400 -24.54 19.40 2.91
C LEU A 400 -24.80 20.09 4.25
N HIS A 401 -24.13 19.64 5.31
CA HIS A 401 -24.24 20.27 6.63
C HIS A 401 -23.59 21.65 6.70
N ARG A 402 -22.40 21.83 6.10
CA ARG A 402 -21.74 23.13 5.93
C ARG A 402 -22.61 24.10 5.09
N ALA A 403 -23.46 23.58 4.20
CA ALA A 403 -24.47 24.32 3.45
C ALA A 403 -25.86 24.43 4.13
N GLY A 404 -25.99 24.04 5.41
CA GLY A 404 -27.22 24.14 6.22
C GLY A 404 -28.27 23.03 6.02
N ARG A 405 -28.03 22.04 5.14
CA ARG A 405 -28.97 20.95 4.78
C ARG A 405 -28.80 19.74 5.69
N HIS A 406 -28.96 19.93 7.00
CA HIS A 406 -28.51 18.98 8.00
C HIS A 406 -29.20 17.60 7.95
N GLU A 407 -30.53 17.48 7.76
CA GLU A 407 -31.18 16.16 7.67
C GLU A 407 -30.71 15.35 6.45
N GLU A 408 -30.43 16.03 5.34
CA GLU A 408 -29.93 15.37 4.13
C GLU A 408 -28.46 14.96 4.31
N GLY A 409 -27.64 15.84 4.88
CA GLY A 409 -26.25 15.54 5.22
C GLY A 409 -26.12 14.31 6.12
N LEU A 410 -27.03 14.15 7.09
CA LEU A 410 -27.06 12.98 7.96
C LEU A 410 -27.29 11.67 7.20
N ARG A 411 -28.06 11.65 6.11
CA ARG A 411 -28.30 10.42 5.31
C ARG A 411 -27.01 9.90 4.68
N PHE A 412 -26.16 10.81 4.21
CA PHE A 412 -24.86 10.46 3.63
C PHE A 412 -23.82 10.14 4.71
N ALA A 413 -23.76 10.89 5.82
CA ALA A 413 -22.88 10.59 6.95
C ALA A 413 -23.22 9.24 7.65
N VAL A 414 -24.51 8.87 7.72
CA VAL A 414 -24.95 7.53 8.11
C VAL A 414 -24.46 6.49 7.11
N THR A 415 -24.63 6.71 5.80
CA THR A 415 -24.13 5.78 4.76
C THR A 415 -22.62 5.55 4.85
N ALA A 416 -21.83 6.60 5.13
CA ALA A 416 -20.38 6.51 5.32
C ALA A 416 -19.94 5.76 6.59
N THR A 417 -20.84 5.58 7.56
CA THR A 417 -20.59 4.93 8.86
C THR A 417 -21.48 3.69 9.10
N ASP A 418 -22.19 3.23 8.07
CA ASP A 418 -23.05 2.05 8.10
C ASP A 418 -22.22 0.80 7.81
N ARG A 419 -21.89 0.05 8.87
CA ARG A 419 -21.11 -1.19 8.78
C ARG A 419 -21.70 -2.22 7.80
N ALA A 420 -23.02 -2.27 7.63
CA ALA A 420 -23.67 -3.21 6.72
C ALA A 420 -23.55 -2.80 5.23
N LYS A 421 -23.18 -1.53 4.96
CA LYS A 421 -23.01 -0.96 3.62
C LYS A 421 -21.56 -0.57 3.31
N GLY A 422 -20.60 -1.08 4.07
CA GLY A 422 -19.17 -0.82 3.89
C GLY A 422 -18.61 0.38 4.66
N GLY A 423 -19.44 1.14 5.38
CA GLY A 423 -19.03 2.11 6.40
C GLY A 423 -18.47 1.46 7.67
N ALA A 424 -17.73 0.35 7.52
CA ALA A 424 -17.09 -0.39 8.59
C ALA A 424 -15.69 0.17 8.94
N VAL A 425 -15.10 0.98 8.04
CA VAL A 425 -13.88 1.75 8.32
C VAL A 425 -14.08 2.61 9.56
N ARG A 426 -13.20 2.44 10.55
CA ARG A 426 -13.20 3.27 11.75
C ARG A 426 -12.44 4.55 11.41
N SER A 427 -13.14 5.65 11.22
CA SER A 427 -12.59 6.94 10.75
C SER A 427 -12.95 8.06 11.71
N ALA A 428 -11.94 8.74 12.28
CA ALA A 428 -12.15 9.87 13.17
C ALA A 428 -12.85 11.05 12.46
N PRO A 429 -12.44 11.48 11.24
CA PRO A 429 -13.18 12.48 10.48
C PRO A 429 -14.66 12.12 10.25
N TYR A 430 -14.97 10.86 9.89
CA TYR A 430 -16.36 10.47 9.59
C TYR A 430 -17.24 10.51 10.84
N MET A 431 -16.70 10.09 11.99
CA MET A 431 -17.38 10.19 13.28
C MET A 431 -17.52 11.65 13.74
N TYR A 432 -16.52 12.51 13.48
CA TYR A 432 -16.59 13.94 13.75
C TYR A 432 -17.67 14.63 12.90
N HIS A 433 -17.64 14.46 11.57
CA HIS A 433 -18.64 15.03 10.67
C HIS A 433 -20.05 14.58 11.10
N ARG A 434 -20.25 13.28 11.32
CA ARG A 434 -21.53 12.74 11.79
C ARG A 434 -21.97 13.33 13.13
N GLY A 435 -21.07 13.42 14.11
CA GLY A 435 -21.37 13.99 15.43
C GLY A 435 -21.74 15.47 15.37
N MET A 436 -21.06 16.26 14.52
CA MET A 436 -21.39 17.66 14.27
C MET A 436 -22.74 17.83 13.57
N ILE A 437 -23.09 16.94 12.64
CA ILE A 437 -24.40 16.90 11.97
C ILE A 437 -25.51 16.58 12.97
N GLU A 438 -25.33 15.54 13.78
CA GLU A 438 -26.29 15.15 14.80
C GLU A 438 -26.45 16.25 15.88
N ARG A 439 -25.37 16.97 16.22
CA ARG A 439 -25.41 18.15 17.13
C ARG A 439 -26.26 19.28 16.56
N ALA A 440 -26.10 19.63 15.28
CA ALA A 440 -26.91 20.66 14.63
C ALA A 440 -28.41 20.27 14.57
N LEU A 441 -28.70 18.97 14.45
CA LEU A 441 -30.04 18.39 14.54
C LEU A 441 -30.56 18.17 15.98
N ARG A 442 -29.87 18.73 16.99
CA ARG A 442 -30.21 18.60 18.43
C ARG A 442 -30.29 17.15 18.94
N ARG A 443 -29.61 16.21 18.28
CA ARG A 443 -29.53 14.79 18.69
C ARG A 443 -28.37 14.62 19.66
N HIS A 444 -28.50 15.22 20.84
CA HIS A 444 -27.38 15.44 21.78
C HIS A 444 -26.64 14.16 22.21
N GLY A 445 -27.35 13.10 22.61
CA GLY A 445 -26.74 11.81 22.97
C GLY A 445 -25.95 11.14 21.82
N PRO A 446 -26.56 10.93 20.62
CA PRO A 446 -25.83 10.43 19.45
C PRO A 446 -24.64 11.32 19.04
N ALA A 447 -24.81 12.64 19.06
CA ALA A 447 -23.77 13.61 18.73
C ALA A 447 -22.55 13.49 19.66
N ARG A 448 -22.80 13.44 20.98
CA ARG A 448 -21.80 13.18 22.02
C ARG A 448 -20.99 11.92 21.68
N ARG A 449 -21.68 10.79 21.53
CA ARG A 449 -21.07 9.48 21.29
C ARG A 449 -20.15 9.46 20.06
N HIS A 450 -20.54 10.09 18.95
CA HIS A 450 -19.71 10.11 17.75
C HIS A 450 -18.56 11.12 17.82
N LEU A 451 -18.71 12.25 18.52
CA LEU A 451 -17.60 13.17 18.78
C LEU A 451 -16.56 12.56 19.74
N GLU A 452 -17.01 11.82 20.75
CA GLU A 452 -16.15 11.01 21.64
C GLU A 452 -15.42 9.91 20.85
N GLU A 453 -16.14 9.13 20.04
CA GLU A 453 -15.52 8.09 19.19
C GLU A 453 -14.52 8.69 18.19
N ALA A 454 -14.76 9.90 17.66
CA ALA A 454 -13.79 10.58 16.79
C ALA A 454 -12.47 10.88 17.51
N LEU A 455 -12.53 11.52 18.69
CA LEU A 455 -11.35 11.83 19.49
C LEU A 455 -10.67 10.56 20.05
N ARG A 456 -11.43 9.48 20.25
CA ARG A 456 -10.93 8.17 20.69
C ARG A 456 -10.29 7.36 19.55
N ILE A 457 -10.72 7.53 18.31
CA ILE A 457 -10.12 6.89 17.12
C ILE A 457 -8.79 7.56 16.75
N ASN A 458 -8.69 8.88 16.84
CA ASN A 458 -7.44 9.64 16.69
C ASN A 458 -7.65 11.05 17.30
N PRO A 459 -7.03 11.42 18.43
CA PRO A 459 -7.23 12.73 19.07
C PRO A 459 -6.56 13.92 18.34
N TYR A 460 -5.94 13.67 17.18
CA TYR A 460 -5.15 14.60 16.35
C TYR A 460 -5.60 14.66 14.87
N PHE A 461 -6.76 14.08 14.51
CA PHE A 461 -7.14 13.75 13.12
C PHE A 461 -7.14 14.92 12.11
N SER A 462 -7.27 16.17 12.57
CA SER A 462 -7.10 17.39 11.77
C SER A 462 -6.70 18.55 12.70
N PRO A 463 -5.78 19.46 12.29
CA PRO A 463 -5.28 20.54 13.15
C PRO A 463 -6.34 21.62 13.42
N THR A 464 -7.39 21.71 12.58
CA THR A 464 -8.51 22.64 12.74
C THR A 464 -9.71 21.95 13.40
N GLN A 465 -10.16 20.81 12.87
CA GLN A 465 -11.42 20.16 13.27
C GLN A 465 -11.38 19.56 14.69
N VAL A 466 -10.22 19.12 15.20
CA VAL A 466 -10.08 18.58 16.58
C VAL A 466 -10.46 19.62 17.64
N ARG A 467 -10.14 20.91 17.41
CA ARG A 467 -10.51 21.99 18.33
C ARG A 467 -12.02 22.17 18.37
N SER A 468 -12.67 22.13 17.21
CA SER A 468 -14.13 22.18 17.07
C SER A 468 -14.82 20.98 17.72
N ALA A 469 -14.27 19.77 17.59
CA ALA A 469 -14.81 18.56 18.23
C ALA A 469 -14.83 18.67 19.77
N ARG A 470 -13.73 19.14 20.37
CA ARG A 470 -13.60 19.32 21.83
C ARG A 470 -14.54 20.42 22.34
N ALA A 471 -14.62 21.55 21.64
CA ALA A 471 -15.55 22.63 21.98
C ALA A 471 -17.03 22.20 21.84
N ALA A 472 -17.35 21.40 20.81
CA ALA A 472 -18.67 20.85 20.59
C ALA A 472 -19.10 19.88 21.71
N LEU A 473 -18.18 19.04 22.21
CA LEU A 473 -18.41 18.16 23.36
C LEU A 473 -18.61 18.93 24.67
N ALA A 474 -17.75 19.90 24.98
CA ALA A 474 -17.90 20.73 26.17
C ALA A 474 -19.26 21.46 26.18
N ALA A 475 -19.69 21.97 25.02
CA ALA A 475 -21.00 22.60 24.83
C ALA A 475 -22.20 21.63 24.84
N LEU A 476 -21.98 20.31 24.95
CA LEU A 476 -23.02 19.31 25.18
C LEU A 476 -23.15 18.93 26.67
N GLY A 477 -22.29 19.42 27.57
CA GLY A 477 -22.29 19.03 29.00
C GLY A 477 -21.97 17.55 29.20
N GLU A 478 -22.48 16.95 30.27
CA GLU A 478 -22.56 15.47 30.46
C GLU A 478 -23.97 14.96 30.08
N PRO A 479 -24.18 13.65 29.82
CA PRO A 479 -25.53 13.11 29.66
C PRO A 479 -26.34 13.31 30.95
N SER A 480 -27.64 13.60 30.82
CA SER A 480 -28.50 13.69 32.01
C SER A 480 -28.61 12.33 32.69
N PRO A 481 -28.67 12.24 34.04
CA PRO A 481 -28.97 10.98 34.73
C PRO A 481 -30.28 10.32 34.27
N GLN A 482 -31.19 11.09 33.65
CA GLN A 482 -32.44 10.61 33.05
C GLN A 482 -32.29 10.02 31.63
N GLU A 483 -31.14 10.23 30.97
CA GLU A 483 -30.81 9.63 29.66
C GLU A 483 -30.10 8.26 29.80
N LEU A 484 -29.70 7.88 31.01
CA LEU A 484 -29.24 6.52 31.30
C LEU A 484 -30.44 5.57 31.27
N PRO A 485 -30.40 4.46 30.51
CA PRO A 485 -31.43 3.44 30.61
C PRO A 485 -31.41 2.88 32.03
N VAL A 486 -32.55 2.91 32.72
CA VAL A 486 -32.71 2.21 34.00
C VAL A 486 -32.44 0.74 33.75
N MET A 487 -31.36 0.22 34.35
CA MET A 487 -31.14 -1.23 34.35
C MET A 487 -32.14 -1.83 35.34
N ASP A 488 -33.15 -2.52 34.81
CA ASP A 488 -34.13 -3.27 35.60
C ASP A 488 -33.42 -4.37 36.40
N ALA A 489 -33.08 -4.05 37.64
CA ALA A 489 -32.47 -4.96 38.60
C ALA A 489 -33.51 -5.94 39.17
N LYS A 490 -34.08 -6.79 38.30
CA LYS A 490 -34.96 -7.91 38.68
C LYS A 490 -34.72 -9.16 37.82
N ALA A 491 -33.73 -9.93 38.26
CA ALA A 491 -33.60 -11.36 38.00
C ALA A 491 -32.78 -11.99 39.14
N GLU A 492 -33.44 -12.10 40.31
CA GLU A 492 -33.10 -13.09 41.34
C GLU A 492 -33.80 -14.41 41.01
#